data_AF-A0A1G6SAW5-F1
#
_entry.id   AF-A0A1G6SAW5-F1
#
_cell.length_a   1.000
_cell.length_b   1.000
_cell.length_c   1.000
_cell.angle_alpha   90.00
_cell.angle_beta   90.00
_cell.angle_gamma   90.00
#
_symmetry.space_group_name_H-M   'P 1'
#
loop_
_entity.id
_entity.type
_entity.pdbx_description
1 polymer ?
#
loop_
_entity_poly.entity_id
_entity_poly.type
_entity_poly.pdbx_seq_one_letter_code
_entity_poly.pdbx_strand_id
1 'polypeptide(L)'
;MVAFIVAVLIFILLGGAALATMAIHARLADHHRSDETNTSVRLVATLFVTMPSLLLGLMMNSAANTYVAVDRNLHVFATDLILLDRSLRPLGPSAEEPRKRLLAYVEQVLKDVPISRASAVSERLLDEVGTSLRELRFDDEQKVALWNDARSVYRQAVQQRWTFVEQSDGSFPSPLICILVGWLTLMFATLGFRAPRNAVVISTTVAAAALISAAIYLILEMSTPFSGPIQLSDRPLVRAVEEIKR
;
A
#
# COMPACT_ATOMS: atom_id res chain seq x y z
N MET A 1 -0.71 6.31 -10.72
CA MET A 1 -1.43 7.38 -11.46
C MET A 1 -2.77 7.75 -10.85
N VAL A 2 -3.67 6.79 -10.56
CA VAL A 2 -5.00 7.08 -9.99
C VAL A 2 -4.93 7.87 -8.67
N ALA A 3 -4.09 7.45 -7.72
CA ALA A 3 -3.92 8.15 -6.43
C ALA A 3 -3.52 9.63 -6.59
N PHE A 4 -2.65 9.93 -7.56
CA PHE A 4 -2.24 11.30 -7.85
C PHE A 4 -3.40 12.14 -8.39
N ILE A 5 -4.19 11.58 -9.31
CA ILE A 5 -5.39 12.25 -9.86
C ILE A 5 -6.39 12.54 -8.74
N VAL A 6 -6.64 11.55 -7.86
CA VAL A 6 -7.53 11.70 -6.70
C VAL A 6 -7.03 12.81 -5.78
N ALA A 7 -5.73 12.84 -5.48
CA ALA A 7 -5.14 13.89 -4.65
C ALA A 7 -5.32 15.29 -5.27
N VAL A 8 -4.98 15.46 -6.55
CA VAL A 8 -5.18 16.73 -7.26
C VAL A 8 -6.64 17.16 -7.23
N LEU A 9 -7.58 16.23 -7.43
CA LEU A 9 -9.01 16.52 -7.36
C LEU A 9 -9.42 16.95 -5.96
N ILE A 10 -8.93 16.30 -4.91
CA ILE A 10 -9.19 16.68 -3.51
C ILE A 10 -8.62 18.08 -3.23
N PHE A 11 -7.40 18.37 -3.67
CA PHE A 11 -6.81 19.70 -3.51
C PHE A 11 -7.67 20.79 -4.15
N ILE A 12 -8.08 20.59 -5.41
CA ILE A 12 -8.96 21.53 -6.13
C ILE A 12 -10.31 21.65 -5.43
N LEU A 13 -10.88 20.56 -4.94
CA LEU A 13 -12.17 20.55 -4.26
C LEU A 13 -12.11 21.30 -2.93
N LEU A 14 -11.13 21.02 -2.08
CA LEU A 14 -10.98 21.66 -0.77
C LEU A 14 -10.64 23.16 -0.90
N GLY A 15 -9.63 23.48 -1.72
CA GLY A 15 -9.24 24.86 -1.99
C GLY A 15 -10.36 25.63 -2.69
N GLY A 16 -10.97 25.02 -3.71
CA GLY A 16 -12.08 25.57 -4.47
C GLY A 16 -13.32 25.82 -3.60
N ALA A 17 -13.68 24.90 -2.70
CA ALA A 17 -14.79 25.10 -1.77
C ALA A 17 -14.55 26.32 -0.87
N ALA A 18 -13.38 26.42 -0.22
CA ALA A 18 -13.07 27.56 0.64
C ALA A 18 -13.06 28.90 -0.12
N LEU A 19 -12.41 28.93 -1.29
CA LEU A 19 -12.34 30.14 -2.12
C LEU A 19 -13.73 30.51 -2.68
N ALA A 20 -14.55 29.53 -3.05
CA ALA A 20 -15.92 29.76 -3.51
C ALA A 20 -16.79 30.33 -2.41
N THR A 21 -16.76 29.82 -1.17
CA THR A 21 -17.51 30.44 -0.08
C THR A 21 -16.99 31.82 0.27
N MET A 22 -15.67 32.07 0.23
CA MET A 22 -15.12 33.42 0.37
C MET A 22 -15.64 34.36 -0.72
N ALA A 23 -15.75 33.87 -1.97
CA ALA A 23 -16.25 34.62 -3.12
C ALA A 23 -17.74 34.96 -2.97
N ILE A 24 -18.54 33.96 -2.61
CA ILE A 24 -19.99 34.02 -2.44
C ILE A 24 -20.36 34.90 -1.25
N HIS A 25 -19.68 34.77 -0.10
CA HIS A 25 -19.98 35.55 1.10
C HIS A 25 -19.94 37.07 0.86
N ALA A 26 -19.02 37.59 0.03
CA ALA A 26 -19.01 39.03 -0.26
C ALA A 26 -20.13 39.51 -1.20
N ARG A 27 -20.91 38.59 -1.78
CA ARG A 27 -22.07 38.90 -2.63
C ARG A 27 -23.41 38.62 -1.93
N LEU A 28 -23.41 38.10 -0.70
CA LEU A 28 -24.64 37.82 0.06
C LEU A 28 -25.21 39.08 0.71
N ALA A 29 -26.54 39.21 0.66
CA ALA A 29 -27.31 40.25 1.34
C ALA A 29 -27.19 40.17 2.87
N ASP A 30 -27.35 41.29 3.57
CA ASP A 30 -27.06 41.44 5.01
C ASP A 30 -27.82 40.48 5.94
N HIS A 31 -28.99 39.96 5.53
CA HIS A 31 -29.78 39.03 6.35
C HIS A 31 -29.12 37.65 6.56
N HIS A 32 -28.28 37.19 5.62
CA HIS A 32 -27.50 35.94 5.75
C HIS A 32 -26.10 36.17 6.38
N ARG A 33 -25.74 37.42 6.68
CA ARG A 33 -24.50 37.82 7.36
C ARG A 33 -24.67 38.01 8.86
N SER A 34 -25.85 37.70 9.41
CA SER A 34 -26.13 37.84 10.84
C SER A 34 -25.15 37.00 11.68
N ASP A 35 -24.79 37.51 12.86
CA ASP A 35 -23.91 36.79 13.79
C ASP A 35 -24.53 35.47 14.29
N GLU A 36 -25.86 35.39 14.29
CA GLU A 36 -26.61 34.19 14.70
C GLU A 36 -26.44 33.04 13.71
N THR A 37 -26.61 33.28 12.41
CA THR A 37 -26.35 32.28 11.36
C THR A 37 -24.89 31.80 11.38
N ASN A 38 -23.94 32.73 11.57
CA ASN A 38 -22.52 32.42 11.70
C ASN A 38 -22.22 31.52 12.90
N THR A 39 -22.92 31.73 14.02
CA THR A 39 -22.75 30.94 15.24
C THR A 39 -23.31 29.53 15.07
N SER A 40 -24.49 29.38 14.46
CA SER A 40 -25.07 28.06 14.14
C SER A 40 -24.17 27.25 13.19
N VAL A 41 -23.67 27.88 12.12
CA VAL A 41 -22.76 27.22 11.17
C VAL A 41 -21.46 26.78 11.87
N ARG A 42 -20.92 27.62 12.78
CA ARG A 42 -19.74 27.25 13.57
C ARG A 42 -19.99 26.05 14.48
N LEU A 43 -21.12 26.01 15.18
CA LEU A 43 -21.48 24.88 16.05
C LEU A 43 -21.55 23.57 15.26
N VAL A 44 -22.17 23.60 14.08
CA VAL A 44 -22.21 22.45 13.18
C VAL A 44 -20.81 22.09 12.71
N ALA A 45 -19.98 23.06 12.30
CA ALA A 45 -18.61 22.77 11.90
C ALA A 45 -17.78 22.17 13.04
N THR A 46 -17.88 22.66 14.28
CA THR A 46 -17.13 22.06 15.41
C THR A 46 -17.51 20.59 15.66
N LEU A 47 -18.76 20.20 15.41
CA LEU A 47 -19.21 18.81 15.52
C LEU A 47 -18.50 17.89 14.51
N PHE A 48 -18.22 18.40 13.31
CA PHE A 48 -17.61 17.62 12.25
C PHE A 48 -16.09 17.64 12.27
N VAL A 49 -15.39 18.35 13.16
CA VAL A 49 -13.89 18.43 13.12
C VAL A 49 -13.25 17.14 13.64
N THR A 50 -13.85 16.54 14.66
CA THR A 50 -13.25 15.42 15.39
C THR A 50 -13.29 14.12 14.59
N MET A 51 -14.41 13.82 13.92
CA MET A 51 -14.62 12.57 13.19
C MET A 51 -13.66 12.41 11.98
N PRO A 52 -13.47 13.40 11.09
CA PRO A 52 -12.53 13.33 9.97
C PRO A 52 -11.08 13.24 10.43
N SER A 53 -10.72 13.93 11.51
CA SER A 53 -9.37 13.86 12.09
C SER A 53 -9.06 12.44 12.56
N LEU A 54 -9.99 11.82 13.31
CA LEU A 54 -9.86 10.44 13.75
C LEU A 54 -9.82 9.47 12.57
N LEU A 55 -10.74 9.63 11.61
CA LEU A 55 -10.80 8.76 10.44
C LEU A 55 -9.52 8.85 9.60
N LEU A 56 -9.01 10.06 9.36
CA LEU A 56 -7.75 10.28 8.64
C LEU A 56 -6.57 9.63 9.38
N GLY A 57 -6.52 9.77 10.72
CA GLY A 57 -5.51 9.14 11.55
C GLY A 57 -5.55 7.61 11.51
N LEU A 58 -6.74 7.01 11.57
CA LEU A 58 -6.94 5.57 11.45
C LEU A 58 -6.58 5.05 10.06
N MET A 59 -6.96 5.78 9.01
CA MET A 59 -6.58 5.44 7.63
C MET A 59 -5.06 5.51 7.44
N MET A 60 -4.40 6.54 7.96
CA MET A 60 -2.94 6.66 7.95
C MET A 60 -2.27 5.50 8.69
N ASN A 61 -2.75 5.17 9.89
CA ASN A 61 -2.22 4.04 10.66
C ASN A 61 -2.42 2.70 9.94
N SER A 62 -3.62 2.46 9.39
CA SER A 62 -3.92 1.25 8.63
C SER A 62 -3.03 1.14 7.39
N ALA A 63 -2.89 2.21 6.62
CA ALA A 63 -2.04 2.22 5.42
C ALA A 63 -0.57 1.95 5.76
N ALA A 64 -0.07 2.57 6.84
CA ALA A 64 1.27 2.33 7.34
C ALA A 64 1.48 0.89 7.81
N ASN A 65 0.53 0.32 8.56
CA ASN A 65 0.60 -1.07 9.02
C ASN A 65 0.59 -2.05 7.84
N THR A 66 -0.25 -1.81 6.82
CA THR A 66 -0.26 -2.61 5.59
C THR A 66 1.10 -2.54 4.90
N TYR A 67 1.64 -1.35 4.67
CA TYR A 67 2.95 -1.19 4.04
C TYR A 67 4.05 -1.98 4.79
N VAL A 68 4.13 -1.82 6.11
CA VAL A 68 5.11 -2.51 6.96
C VAL A 68 4.88 -4.03 6.99
N ALA A 69 3.63 -4.49 6.92
CA ALA A 69 3.31 -5.91 6.85
C ALA A 69 3.76 -6.53 5.52
N VAL A 70 3.49 -5.87 4.39
CA VAL A 70 3.92 -6.34 3.06
C VAL A 70 5.45 -6.36 2.98
N ASP A 71 6.13 -5.32 3.49
CA ASP A 71 7.60 -5.28 3.55
C ASP A 71 8.18 -6.45 4.35
N ARG A 72 7.62 -6.71 5.53
CA ARG A 72 8.02 -7.86 6.36
C ARG A 72 7.77 -9.19 5.65
N ASN A 73 6.61 -9.36 5.03
CA ASN A 73 6.27 -10.57 4.31
C ASN A 73 7.25 -10.79 3.14
N LEU A 74 7.64 -9.73 2.43
CA LEU A 74 8.64 -9.82 1.35
C LEU A 74 10.00 -10.30 1.88
N HIS A 75 10.43 -9.78 3.03
CA HIS A 75 11.63 -10.24 3.72
C HIS A 75 11.55 -11.72 4.13
N VAL A 76 10.41 -12.15 4.68
CA VAL A 76 10.16 -13.56 5.05
C VAL A 76 10.19 -14.45 3.81
N PHE A 77 9.52 -14.04 2.74
CA PHE A 77 9.48 -14.79 1.48
C PHE A 77 10.88 -14.96 0.87
N ALA A 78 11.68 -13.90 0.82
CA ALA A 78 13.08 -13.98 0.37
C ALA A 78 13.92 -14.93 1.26
N THR A 79 13.66 -14.94 2.57
CA THR A 79 14.32 -15.83 3.52
C THR A 79 13.92 -17.29 3.29
N ASP A 80 12.64 -17.57 3.08
CA ASP A 80 12.14 -18.92 2.80
C ASP A 80 12.73 -19.48 1.50
N LEU A 81 12.97 -18.65 0.48
CA LEU A 81 13.67 -19.06 -0.75
C LEU A 81 15.14 -19.44 -0.49
N ILE A 82 15.85 -18.69 0.35
CA ILE A 82 17.22 -19.01 0.75
C ILE A 82 17.25 -20.30 1.57
N LEU A 83 16.33 -20.45 2.52
CA LEU A 83 16.22 -21.65 3.35
C LEU A 83 15.89 -22.88 2.50
N LEU A 84 15.05 -22.73 1.47
CA LEU A 84 14.76 -23.81 0.53
C LEU A 84 16.03 -24.26 -0.18
N ASP A 85 16.82 -23.34 -0.76
CA ASP A 85 18.11 -23.72 -1.37
C ASP A 85 19.06 -24.37 -0.36
N ARG A 86 19.17 -23.83 0.86
CA ARG A 86 20.01 -24.39 1.92
C ARG A 86 19.57 -25.79 2.34
N SER A 87 18.26 -26.07 2.41
CA SER A 87 17.73 -27.40 2.72
C SER A 87 17.99 -28.42 1.61
N LEU A 88 18.18 -27.96 0.37
CA LEU A 88 18.47 -28.81 -0.78
C LEU A 88 19.96 -29.18 -0.90
N ARG A 89 20.88 -28.35 -0.40
CA ARG A 89 22.34 -28.61 -0.51
C ARG A 89 22.77 -29.96 0.11
N PRO A 90 22.31 -30.37 1.31
CA PRO A 90 22.68 -31.65 1.91
C PRO A 90 22.21 -32.89 1.13
N LEU A 91 21.19 -32.77 0.28
CA LEU A 91 20.71 -33.88 -0.56
C LEU A 91 21.68 -34.23 -1.70
N GLY A 92 22.65 -33.36 -1.99
CA GLY A 92 23.71 -33.61 -2.96
C GLY A 92 23.23 -33.55 -4.43
N PRO A 93 23.82 -34.35 -5.34
CA PRO A 93 23.57 -34.26 -6.79
C PRO A 93 22.10 -34.45 -7.19
N SER A 94 21.34 -35.23 -6.42
CA SER A 94 19.92 -35.44 -6.67
C SER A 94 19.11 -34.14 -6.63
N ALA A 95 19.55 -33.14 -5.86
CA ALA A 95 18.84 -31.86 -5.72
C ALA A 95 19.30 -30.77 -6.69
N GLU A 96 20.20 -31.06 -7.64
CA GLU A 96 20.75 -30.05 -8.55
C GLU A 96 19.67 -29.45 -9.47
N GLU A 97 18.77 -30.28 -9.99
CA GLU A 97 17.67 -29.83 -10.86
C GLU A 97 16.66 -28.91 -10.11
N PRO A 98 16.12 -29.29 -8.93
CA PRO A 98 15.30 -28.38 -8.11
C PRO A 98 15.98 -27.06 -7.79
N ARG A 99 17.29 -27.06 -7.50
CA ARG A 99 18.05 -25.83 -7.21
C ARG A 99 18.17 -24.93 -8.44
N LYS A 100 18.39 -25.49 -9.63
CA LYS A 100 18.41 -24.73 -10.90
C LYS A 100 17.06 -24.08 -11.19
N ARG A 101 15.96 -24.82 -11.00
CA ARG A 101 14.60 -24.28 -11.18
C ARG A 101 14.26 -23.20 -10.15
N LEU A 102 14.68 -23.40 -8.90
CA LEU A 102 14.55 -22.38 -7.86
C LEU A 102 15.28 -21.10 -8.24
N LEU A 103 16.52 -21.20 -8.72
CA LEU A 103 17.28 -20.04 -9.16
C LEU A 103 16.58 -19.32 -10.33
N ALA A 104 16.11 -20.06 -11.35
CA ALA A 104 15.37 -19.49 -12.46
C ALA A 104 14.08 -18.77 -12.01
N TYR A 105 13.39 -19.33 -11.01
CA TYR A 105 12.24 -18.69 -10.39
C TYR A 105 12.62 -17.37 -9.71
N VAL A 106 13.63 -17.34 -8.83
CA VAL A 106 14.01 -16.10 -8.12
C VAL A 106 14.51 -15.02 -9.09
N GLU A 107 15.26 -15.41 -10.13
CA GLU A 107 15.68 -14.48 -11.19
C GLU A 107 14.51 -13.91 -11.98
N GLN A 108 13.46 -14.69 -12.23
CA GLN A 108 12.26 -14.21 -12.90
C GLN A 108 11.45 -13.27 -11.99
N VAL A 109 11.29 -13.59 -10.71
CA VAL A 109 10.60 -12.72 -9.75
C VAL A 109 11.27 -11.34 -9.65
N LEU A 110 12.60 -11.29 -9.73
CA LEU A 110 13.34 -10.02 -9.75
C LEU A 110 13.08 -9.19 -11.02
N LYS A 111 12.75 -9.83 -12.15
CA LYS A 111 12.35 -9.13 -13.39
C LYS A 111 10.89 -8.67 -13.35
N ASP A 112 10.06 -9.37 -12.59
CA ASP A 112 8.63 -9.08 -12.45
C ASP A 112 8.34 -8.00 -11.40
N VAL A 113 9.37 -7.31 -10.86
CA VAL A 113 9.16 -6.20 -9.92
C VAL A 113 8.30 -5.13 -10.60
N PRO A 114 7.11 -4.82 -10.06
CA PRO A 114 6.63 -5.18 -8.72
C PRO A 114 6.01 -6.59 -8.61
N ILE A 115 6.48 -7.39 -7.63
CA ILE A 115 6.13 -8.81 -7.38
C ILE A 115 4.62 -9.09 -7.32
N SER A 116 3.81 -8.07 -6.97
CA SER A 116 2.33 -8.15 -6.98
C SER A 116 1.73 -8.62 -8.30
N ARG A 117 2.41 -8.38 -9.42
CA ARG A 117 2.00 -8.97 -10.69
C ARG A 117 2.66 -10.34 -10.79
N ALA A 118 2.05 -11.31 -10.13
CA ALA A 118 2.35 -12.71 -10.39
C ALA A 118 2.22 -12.95 -11.90
N SER A 119 3.35 -12.96 -12.61
CA SER A 119 3.31 -13.29 -14.02
C SER A 119 3.00 -14.78 -14.13
N ALA A 120 2.23 -15.15 -15.15
CA ALA A 120 2.00 -16.56 -15.47
C ALA A 120 3.33 -17.32 -15.71
N VAL A 121 4.44 -16.61 -15.95
CA VAL A 121 5.79 -17.20 -16.05
C VAL A 121 6.33 -17.55 -14.66
N SER A 122 6.32 -16.59 -13.72
CA SER A 122 6.75 -16.80 -12.35
C SER A 122 5.94 -17.90 -11.65
N GLU A 123 4.64 -18.01 -11.93
CA GLU A 123 3.77 -19.07 -11.39
C GLU A 123 4.20 -20.45 -11.87
N ARG A 124 4.34 -20.61 -13.20
CA ARG A 124 4.82 -21.86 -13.80
C ARG A 124 6.18 -22.28 -13.27
N LEU A 125 7.14 -21.33 -13.16
CA LEU A 125 8.46 -21.64 -12.64
C LEU A 125 8.42 -22.15 -11.20
N LEU A 126 7.57 -21.56 -10.34
CA LEU A 126 7.42 -22.05 -8.97
C LEU A 126 6.80 -23.45 -8.92
N ASP A 127 5.79 -23.72 -9.74
CA ASP A 127 5.19 -25.05 -9.87
C ASP A 127 6.17 -26.09 -10.42
N GLU A 128 7.07 -25.70 -11.32
CA GLU A 128 8.16 -26.53 -11.81
C GLU A 128 9.17 -26.89 -10.70
N VAL A 129 9.44 -25.98 -9.76
CA VAL A 129 10.21 -26.30 -8.54
C VAL A 129 9.47 -27.36 -7.74
N GLY A 130 8.18 -27.15 -7.45
CA GLY A 130 7.36 -28.11 -6.71
C GLY A 130 7.27 -29.48 -7.37
N THR A 131 7.24 -29.52 -8.70
CA THR A 131 7.22 -30.76 -9.49
C THR A 131 8.56 -31.48 -9.40
N SER A 132 9.68 -30.78 -9.59
CA SER A 132 11.01 -31.38 -9.44
C SER A 132 11.25 -31.93 -8.03
N LEU A 133 10.74 -31.25 -6.98
CA LEU A 133 10.80 -31.73 -5.61
C LEU A 133 10.03 -33.04 -5.39
N ARG A 134 8.89 -33.23 -6.07
CA ARG A 134 8.06 -34.44 -5.95
C ARG A 134 8.64 -35.65 -6.69
N GLU A 135 9.40 -35.41 -7.74
CA GLU A 135 10.03 -36.48 -8.56
C GLU A 135 11.24 -37.12 -7.87
N LEU A 136 11.83 -36.45 -6.88
CA LEU A 136 12.92 -36.99 -6.09
C LEU A 136 12.51 -38.24 -5.32
N ARG A 137 13.38 -39.26 -5.37
CA ARG A 137 13.26 -40.48 -4.58
C ARG A 137 14.57 -40.75 -3.86
N PHE A 138 14.46 -41.09 -2.58
CA PHE A 138 15.59 -41.43 -1.72
C PHE A 138 15.30 -42.72 -0.99
N ASP A 139 16.28 -43.62 -0.96
CA ASP A 139 16.19 -44.90 -0.22
C ASP A 139 16.74 -44.78 1.22
N ASP A 140 17.35 -43.64 1.56
CA ASP A 140 17.99 -43.35 2.85
C ASP A 140 17.06 -42.51 3.75
N GLU A 141 16.76 -43.02 4.94
CA GLU A 141 15.88 -42.38 5.92
C GLU A 141 16.35 -40.96 6.31
N GLN A 142 17.66 -40.72 6.41
CA GLN A 142 18.20 -39.39 6.73
C GLN A 142 17.93 -38.39 5.59
N LYS A 143 18.10 -38.83 4.34
CA LYS A 143 17.80 -38.00 3.16
C LYS A 143 16.30 -37.76 3.00
N VAL A 144 15.46 -38.74 3.35
CA VAL A 144 14.01 -38.58 3.37
C VAL A 144 13.59 -37.50 4.37
N ALA A 145 14.20 -37.47 5.57
CA ALA A 145 13.93 -36.43 6.56
C ALA A 145 14.30 -35.02 6.05
N LEU A 146 15.49 -34.86 5.46
CA LEU A 146 15.95 -33.61 4.85
C LEU A 146 15.05 -33.17 3.67
N TRP A 147 14.62 -34.11 2.84
CA TRP A 147 13.71 -33.84 1.72
C TRP A 147 12.33 -33.38 2.19
N ASN A 148 11.81 -33.97 3.27
CA ASN A 148 10.54 -33.55 3.86
C ASN A 148 10.62 -32.12 4.43
N ASP A 149 11.76 -31.75 5.02
CA ASP A 149 12.01 -30.38 5.47
C ASP A 149 12.01 -29.39 4.29
N ALA A 150 12.74 -29.69 3.22
CA ALA A 150 12.74 -28.89 1.99
C ALA A 150 11.33 -28.71 1.39
N ARG A 151 10.52 -29.78 1.36
CA ARG A 151 9.11 -29.70 0.92
C ARG A 151 8.24 -28.86 1.85
N SER A 152 8.54 -28.83 3.14
CA SER A 152 7.85 -27.96 4.10
C SER A 152 8.14 -26.50 3.82
N VAL A 153 9.42 -26.14 3.66
CA VAL A 153 9.84 -24.77 3.33
C VAL A 153 9.27 -24.31 1.99
N TYR A 154 9.26 -25.18 0.97
CA TYR A 154 8.61 -24.88 -0.31
C TYR A 154 7.12 -24.54 -0.16
N ARG A 155 6.37 -25.32 0.63
CA ARG A 155 4.94 -25.05 0.87
C ARG A 155 4.73 -23.71 1.57
N GLN A 156 5.58 -23.39 2.54
CA GLN A 156 5.54 -22.10 3.23
C GLN A 156 5.79 -20.94 2.26
N ALA A 157 6.80 -21.05 1.39
CA ALA A 157 7.09 -20.05 0.36
C ALA A 157 5.91 -19.86 -0.61
N VAL A 158 5.28 -20.95 -1.06
CA VAL A 158 4.07 -20.89 -1.91
C VAL A 158 2.92 -20.20 -1.19
N GLN A 159 2.67 -20.51 0.09
CA GLN A 159 1.61 -19.87 0.87
C GLN A 159 1.84 -18.36 1.04
N GLN A 160 3.08 -17.95 1.32
CA GLN A 160 3.46 -16.53 1.38
C GLN A 160 3.22 -15.83 0.05
N ARG A 161 3.54 -16.49 -1.06
CA ARG A 161 3.29 -15.96 -2.40
C ARG A 161 1.80 -15.66 -2.65
N TRP A 162 0.92 -16.60 -2.35
CA TRP A 162 -0.54 -16.40 -2.52
C TRP A 162 -1.07 -15.28 -1.63
N THR A 163 -0.47 -15.11 -0.45
CA THR A 163 -0.81 -14.01 0.48
C THR A 163 -0.55 -12.64 -0.15
N PHE A 164 0.50 -12.48 -0.96
CA PHE A 164 0.72 -11.22 -1.68
C PHE A 164 -0.33 -10.97 -2.76
N VAL A 165 -0.75 -12.01 -3.49
CA VAL A 165 -1.77 -11.87 -4.56
C VAL A 165 -3.10 -11.43 -3.96
N GLU A 166 -3.52 -12.02 -2.85
CA GLU A 166 -4.80 -11.69 -2.20
C GLU A 166 -4.77 -10.34 -1.47
N GLN A 167 -3.64 -9.95 -0.87
CA GLN A 167 -3.50 -8.64 -0.22
C GLN A 167 -3.37 -7.48 -1.22
N SER A 168 -3.06 -7.75 -2.48
CA SER A 168 -2.94 -6.72 -3.54
C SER A 168 -4.27 -6.07 -3.91
N ASP A 169 -5.40 -6.71 -3.61
CA ASP A 169 -6.75 -6.18 -3.87
C ASP A 169 -7.31 -5.32 -2.73
N GLY A 170 -6.56 -5.18 -1.63
CA GLY A 170 -6.95 -4.44 -0.42
C GLY A 170 -6.89 -2.91 -0.57
N SER A 171 -7.56 -2.33 -1.56
CA SER A 171 -7.74 -0.88 -1.62
C SER A 171 -8.71 -0.41 -0.53
N PHE A 172 -8.47 0.77 0.05
CA PHE A 172 -9.47 1.42 0.90
C PHE A 172 -10.82 1.51 0.17
N PRO A 173 -11.95 1.20 0.84
CA PRO A 173 -13.26 1.32 0.24
C PRO A 173 -13.47 2.76 -0.25
N SER A 174 -13.70 2.94 -1.55
CA SER A 174 -13.92 4.26 -2.15
C SER A 174 -15.02 5.09 -1.44
N PRO A 175 -16.12 4.51 -0.92
CA PRO A 175 -17.12 5.26 -0.16
C PRO A 175 -16.55 5.95 1.10
N LEU A 176 -15.59 5.33 1.78
CA LEU A 176 -14.99 5.88 3.00
C LEU A 176 -14.21 7.16 2.69
N ILE A 177 -13.46 7.15 1.60
CA ILE A 177 -12.72 8.34 1.11
C ILE A 177 -13.70 9.43 0.69
N CYS A 178 -14.78 9.08 -0.03
CA CYS A 178 -15.80 10.05 -0.42
C CYS A 178 -16.44 10.74 0.78
N ILE A 179 -16.78 10.00 1.83
CA ILE A 179 -17.35 10.56 3.07
C ILE A 179 -16.34 11.48 3.76
N LEU A 180 -15.08 11.05 3.89
CA LEU A 180 -14.00 11.84 4.48
C LEU A 180 -13.79 13.16 3.73
N VAL A 181 -13.69 13.09 2.39
CA VAL A 181 -13.54 14.26 1.51
C VAL A 181 -14.78 15.17 1.61
N GLY A 182 -15.98 14.61 1.71
CA GLY A 182 -17.22 15.36 1.94
C GLY A 182 -17.16 16.17 3.24
N TRP A 183 -16.77 15.56 4.35
CA TRP A 183 -16.61 16.27 5.62
C TRP A 183 -15.52 17.35 5.57
N LEU A 184 -14.37 17.06 4.96
CA LEU A 184 -13.30 18.04 4.79
C LEU A 184 -13.73 19.21 3.89
N THR A 185 -14.51 18.95 2.85
CA THR A 185 -15.04 20.00 1.98
C THR A 185 -15.97 20.92 2.74
N LEU A 186 -16.85 20.37 3.59
CA LEU A 186 -17.73 21.15 4.48
C LEU A 186 -16.92 22.03 5.46
N MET A 187 -15.81 21.51 5.99
CA MET A 187 -14.89 22.29 6.84
C MET A 187 -14.29 23.47 6.12
N PHE A 188 -13.69 23.21 4.96
CA PHE A 188 -13.06 24.25 4.15
C PHE A 188 -14.08 25.29 3.70
N ALA A 189 -15.29 24.86 3.34
CA ALA A 189 -16.38 25.77 3.01
C ALA A 189 -16.74 26.68 4.20
N THR A 190 -16.84 26.13 5.41
CA THR A 190 -17.16 26.89 6.62
C THR A 190 -16.06 27.87 7.01
N LEU A 191 -14.79 27.45 6.90
CA LEU A 191 -13.62 28.32 7.10
C LEU A 191 -13.63 29.48 6.09
N GLY A 192 -13.96 29.20 4.83
CA GLY A 192 -14.04 30.19 3.76
C GLY A 192 -15.17 31.21 3.96
N PHE A 193 -16.31 30.80 4.51
CA PHE A 193 -17.46 31.68 4.72
C PHE A 193 -17.12 32.90 5.60
N ARG A 194 -16.27 32.73 6.62
CA ARG A 194 -15.92 33.79 7.59
C ARG A 194 -14.57 34.46 7.31
N ALA A 195 -13.83 33.99 6.32
CA ALA A 195 -12.45 34.39 6.12
C ALA A 195 -12.34 35.81 5.55
N PRO A 196 -11.55 36.71 6.19
CA PRO A 196 -11.17 37.96 5.54
C PRO A 196 -10.33 37.64 4.31
N ARG A 197 -10.57 38.38 3.21
CA ARG A 197 -9.86 38.21 1.93
C ARG A 197 -8.46 38.83 1.95
N ASN A 198 -7.64 38.44 2.92
CA ASN A 198 -6.24 38.85 2.98
C ASN A 198 -5.33 37.72 2.46
N ALA A 199 -4.12 38.09 2.03
CA ALA A 199 -3.17 37.15 1.45
C ALA A 199 -2.81 36.01 2.41
N VAL A 200 -2.73 36.29 3.71
CA VAL A 200 -2.34 35.33 4.76
C VAL A 200 -3.37 34.21 4.92
N VAL A 201 -4.66 34.55 4.95
CA VAL A 201 -5.72 33.54 5.09
C VAL A 201 -5.79 32.69 3.83
N ILE A 202 -5.74 33.31 2.64
CA ILE A 202 -5.73 32.58 1.38
C ILE A 202 -4.52 31.62 1.30
N SER A 203 -3.32 32.10 1.60
CA SER A 203 -2.11 31.26 1.55
C SER A 203 -2.17 30.11 2.54
N THR A 204 -2.66 30.35 3.76
CA THR A 204 -2.79 29.32 4.79
C THR A 204 -3.84 28.28 4.41
N THR A 205 -4.98 28.69 3.85
CA THR A 205 -6.02 27.77 3.36
C THR A 205 -5.51 26.91 2.21
N VAL A 206 -4.80 27.50 1.24
CA VAL A 206 -4.21 26.74 0.12
C VAL A 206 -3.16 25.75 0.63
N ALA A 207 -2.29 26.19 1.56
CA ALA A 207 -1.30 25.31 2.17
C ALA A 207 -1.95 24.15 2.94
N ALA A 208 -3.02 24.41 3.70
CA ALA A 208 -3.77 23.38 4.41
C ALA A 208 -4.42 22.36 3.45
N ALA A 209 -5.03 22.84 2.36
CA ALA A 209 -5.60 21.97 1.32
C ALA A 209 -4.50 21.09 0.68
N ALA A 210 -3.33 21.66 0.41
CA ALA A 210 -2.19 20.94 -0.16
C ALA A 210 -1.67 19.86 0.80
N LEU A 211 -1.51 20.16 2.09
CA LEU A 211 -1.06 19.21 3.10
C LEU A 211 -2.04 18.05 3.29
N ILE A 212 -3.35 18.33 3.35
CA ILE A 212 -4.39 17.30 3.50
C ILE A 212 -4.45 16.42 2.24
N SER A 213 -4.40 17.04 1.06
CA SER A 213 -4.31 16.30 -0.20
C SER A 213 -3.07 15.41 -0.25
N ALA A 214 -1.90 15.91 0.17
CA ALA A 214 -0.66 15.14 0.24
C ALA A 214 -0.76 13.99 1.25
N ALA A 215 -1.41 14.19 2.40
CA ALA A 215 -1.64 13.13 3.38
C ALA A 215 -2.54 12.02 2.80
N ILE A 216 -3.65 12.37 2.16
CA ILE A 216 -4.54 11.38 1.51
C ILE A 216 -3.83 10.67 0.36
N TYR A 217 -3.01 11.39 -0.40
CA TYR A 217 -2.15 10.81 -1.43
C TYR A 217 -1.22 9.74 -0.85
N LEU A 218 -0.51 10.04 0.25
CA LEU A 218 0.36 9.08 0.92
C LEU A 218 -0.42 7.87 1.44
N ILE A 219 -1.61 8.07 2.02
CA ILE A 219 -2.48 6.97 2.48
C ILE A 219 -2.81 6.01 1.32
N LEU A 220 -3.24 6.57 0.18
CA LEU A 220 -3.56 5.79 -1.01
C LEU A 220 -2.34 5.08 -1.59
N GLU A 221 -1.21 5.75 -1.61
CA GLU A 221 0.04 5.19 -2.12
C GLU A 221 0.55 4.04 -1.25
N MET A 222 0.55 4.21 0.07
CA MET A 222 0.93 3.16 1.01
C MET A 222 -0.03 1.96 0.99
N SER A 223 -1.30 2.17 0.62
CA SER A 223 -2.26 1.07 0.40
C SER A 223 -2.01 0.28 -0.89
N THR A 224 -1.18 0.79 -1.80
CA THR A 224 -0.82 0.15 -3.06
C THR A 224 0.71 0.00 -3.18
N PRO A 225 1.36 -0.75 -2.26
CA PRO A 225 2.81 -0.71 -2.03
C PRO A 225 3.67 -1.21 -3.20
N PHE A 226 3.03 -1.79 -4.22
CA PHE A 226 3.69 -2.30 -5.41
C PHE A 226 3.52 -1.42 -6.65
N SER A 227 2.56 -0.48 -6.70
CA SER A 227 2.26 0.28 -7.93
C SER A 227 2.56 1.78 -7.82
N GLY A 228 3.03 2.24 -6.65
CA GLY A 228 3.32 3.64 -6.35
C GLY A 228 4.79 4.04 -6.54
N PRO A 229 5.11 5.34 -6.47
CA PRO A 229 6.48 5.84 -6.34
C PRO A 229 7.23 5.34 -5.09
N ILE A 230 6.54 5.13 -3.96
CA ILE A 230 7.05 4.49 -2.75
C ILE A 230 6.98 2.98 -2.98
N GLN A 231 8.02 2.45 -3.60
CA GLN A 231 8.17 1.02 -3.87
C GLN A 231 8.87 0.33 -2.71
N LEU A 232 8.45 -0.89 -2.45
CA LEU A 232 9.19 -1.83 -1.61
C LEU A 232 10.60 -2.03 -2.18
N SER A 233 11.56 -2.21 -1.27
CA SER A 233 12.95 -2.44 -1.63
C SER A 233 13.13 -3.87 -2.17
N ASP A 234 13.69 -4.02 -3.35
CA ASP A 234 13.99 -5.35 -3.94
C ASP A 234 15.21 -6.05 -3.32
N ARG A 235 15.93 -5.36 -2.44
CA ARG A 235 17.17 -5.86 -1.81
C ARG A 235 17.06 -7.25 -1.17
N PRO A 236 15.94 -7.65 -0.54
CA PRO A 236 15.80 -8.99 0.03
C PRO A 236 15.88 -10.07 -1.05
N LEU A 237 15.25 -9.86 -2.20
CA LEU A 237 15.28 -10.80 -3.31
C LEU A 237 16.63 -10.80 -4.03
N VAL A 238 17.25 -9.63 -4.22
CA VAL A 238 18.61 -9.54 -4.76
C VAL A 238 19.57 -10.37 -3.91
N ARG A 239 19.50 -10.22 -2.58
CA ARG A 239 20.29 -11.03 -1.64
C ARG A 239 19.97 -12.52 -1.75
N ALA A 240 18.70 -12.88 -1.95
CA ALA A 240 18.33 -14.28 -2.14
C ALA A 240 18.97 -14.88 -3.40
N VAL A 241 18.99 -14.17 -4.53
CA VAL A 241 19.68 -14.60 -5.75
C VAL A 241 21.19 -14.78 -5.50
N GLU A 242 21.83 -13.81 -4.84
CA GLU A 242 23.26 -13.87 -4.52
C GLU A 242 23.60 -15.08 -3.64
N GLU A 243 22.80 -15.36 -2.62
CA GLU A 243 23.04 -16.48 -1.70
C GLU A 243 22.76 -17.84 -2.36
N ILE A 244 21.74 -17.95 -3.22
CA ILE A 244 21.41 -19.19 -3.95
C ILE A 244 22.51 -19.53 -4.97
N LYS A 245 23.10 -18.51 -5.62
CA LYS A 245 24.19 -18.70 -6.59
C LYS A 245 25.51 -19.16 -5.95
N ARG A 246 25.68 -18.93 -4.65
CA ARG A 246 26.90 -19.24 -3.90
C ARG A 246 26.97 -20.72 -3.52
#